data_AF-A0A0Q7Q869-F1
#
_entry.id   AF-A0A0Q7Q869-F1
#
_cell.length_a   1.000
_cell.length_b   1.000
_cell.length_c   1.000
_cell.angle_alpha   90.00
_cell.angle_beta   90.00
_cell.angle_gamma   90.00
#
_symmetry.space_group_name_H-M   'P 1'
#
loop_
_entity.id
_entity.type
_entity.pdbx_description
1 polymer ?
#
loop_
_entity_poly.entity_id
_entity_poly.type
_entity_poly.pdbx_seq_one_letter_code
_entity_poly.pdbx_strand_id
1 'polypeptide(L)'
;MQPLLSKGWVALHDVAWPGRPRASIDHVVFGPGGVFVIRRVGWSGRVDVQDGLLRQNGRTRDKVIGDAAEAARAVAEAMGGVEATAVVCVERDEPIEAWADDVLVCSPSKLVALLASLPETMDEATVARHEHRSPTTLPPSAVPRSMRSGRWWSR
;
A
#
# COMPACT_ATOMS: atom_id res chain seq x y z
N MET A 1 -0.55 -0.71 13.01
CA MET A 1 0.28 -1.86 12.60
C MET A 1 1.00 -2.58 13.76
N GLN A 2 1.19 -1.97 14.94
CA GLN A 2 1.83 -2.62 16.10
C GLN A 2 1.35 -4.07 16.43
N PRO A 3 0.04 -4.42 16.35
CA PRO A 3 -0.42 -5.79 16.63
C PRO A 3 0.06 -6.86 15.63
N LEU A 4 0.52 -6.45 14.44
CA LEU A 4 0.96 -7.37 13.39
C LEU A 4 2.44 -7.74 13.53
N LEU A 5 3.26 -6.83 14.09
CA LEU A 5 4.69 -7.04 14.26
C LEU A 5 5.00 -8.23 15.16
N SER A 6 4.19 -8.48 16.19
CA SER A 6 4.32 -9.65 17.08
C SER A 6 3.91 -10.98 16.43
N LYS A 7 3.39 -10.96 15.19
CA LYS A 7 2.94 -12.14 14.44
C LYS A 7 3.82 -12.40 13.20
N GLY A 8 5.06 -11.94 13.21
CA GLY A 8 6.01 -12.16 12.12
C GLY A 8 5.79 -11.26 10.89
N TRP A 9 4.95 -10.23 10.99
CA TRP A 9 4.82 -9.24 9.93
C TRP A 9 5.90 -8.17 10.03
N VAL A 10 6.47 -7.80 8.90
CA VAL A 10 7.35 -6.65 8.71
C VAL A 10 6.57 -5.56 7.96
N ALA A 11 6.71 -4.32 8.41
CA ALA A 11 6.11 -3.16 7.76
C ALA A 11 7.19 -2.14 7.40
N LEU A 12 7.31 -1.85 6.12
CA LEU A 12 8.15 -0.80 5.57
C LEU A 12 7.30 0.43 5.27
N HIS A 13 7.88 1.60 5.44
CA HIS A 13 7.20 2.88 5.31
C HIS A 13 7.97 3.78 4.34
N ASP A 14 7.26 4.59 3.56
CA ASP A 14 7.83 5.54 2.58
C ASP A 14 8.87 4.88 1.65
N VAL A 15 8.48 3.73 1.11
CA VAL A 15 9.34 2.88 0.28
C VAL A 15 9.51 3.51 -1.09
N ALA A 16 10.74 3.63 -1.58
CA ALA A 16 10.99 4.10 -2.93
C ALA A 16 10.26 3.19 -3.94
N TRP A 17 9.51 3.78 -4.88
CA TRP A 17 8.83 3.00 -5.90
C TRP A 17 9.88 2.47 -6.91
N PRO A 18 10.09 1.14 -7.03
CA PRO A 18 11.06 0.59 -7.98
C PRO A 18 10.77 1.03 -9.42
N GLY A 19 11.79 1.55 -10.11
CA GLY A 19 11.63 2.11 -11.47
C GLY A 19 11.03 3.52 -11.54
N ARG A 20 10.61 4.11 -10.41
CA ARG A 20 10.06 5.48 -10.34
C ARG A 20 10.79 6.32 -9.28
N PRO A 21 11.97 6.89 -9.58
CA PRO A 21 12.87 7.50 -8.59
C PRO A 21 12.32 8.74 -7.87
N ARG A 22 11.19 9.31 -8.32
CA ARG A 22 10.53 10.48 -7.70
C ARG A 22 9.19 10.12 -7.05
N ALA A 23 8.87 8.85 -6.90
CA ALA A 23 7.64 8.36 -6.29
C ALA A 23 7.96 7.43 -5.12
N SER A 24 7.12 7.48 -4.10
CA SER A 24 7.16 6.54 -2.99
C SER A 24 5.83 5.79 -2.85
N ILE A 25 5.93 4.63 -2.24
CA ILE A 25 4.85 3.75 -1.81
C ILE A 25 4.68 4.00 -0.32
N ASP A 26 3.45 4.22 0.13
CA ASP A 26 3.19 4.55 1.55
C ASP A 26 3.67 3.44 2.47
N HIS A 27 3.23 2.19 2.21
CA HIS A 27 3.67 1.02 2.97
C HIS A 27 3.85 -0.22 2.10
N VAL A 28 4.85 -1.02 2.45
CA VAL A 28 4.95 -2.43 2.01
C VAL A 28 4.95 -3.29 3.26
N VAL A 29 3.98 -4.18 3.37
CA VAL A 29 3.80 -5.06 4.52
C VAL A 29 3.96 -6.49 4.04
N PHE A 30 4.82 -7.27 4.67
CA PHE A 30 5.02 -8.66 4.29
C PHE A 30 5.22 -9.53 5.52
N GLY A 31 4.80 -10.78 5.45
CA GLY A 31 4.84 -11.70 6.56
C GLY A 31 4.26 -13.05 6.17
N PRO A 32 3.88 -13.89 7.13
CA PRO A 32 3.39 -15.24 6.87
C PRO A 32 2.19 -15.30 5.91
N GLY A 33 1.35 -14.26 5.90
CA GLY A 33 0.17 -14.18 5.03
C GLY A 33 0.41 -13.64 3.62
N GLY A 34 1.64 -13.32 3.24
CA GLY A 34 1.97 -12.77 1.91
C GLY A 34 2.53 -11.35 1.96
N VAL A 35 2.54 -10.70 0.79
CA VAL A 35 3.05 -9.34 0.57
C VAL A 35 1.90 -8.41 0.18
N PHE A 36 1.88 -7.21 0.76
CA PHE A 36 0.86 -6.19 0.56
C PHE A 36 1.51 -4.84 0.29
N VAL A 37 1.12 -4.20 -0.81
CA VAL A 37 1.58 -2.86 -1.19
C VAL A 37 0.44 -1.89 -0.99
N ILE A 38 0.56 -1.05 0.04
CA ILE A 38 -0.54 -0.22 0.53
C ILE A 38 -0.30 1.21 0.09
N ARG A 39 -1.29 1.77 -0.60
CA ARG A 39 -1.43 3.21 -0.83
C ARG A 39 -2.49 3.79 0.07
N ARG A 40 -2.19 4.92 0.71
CA ARG A 40 -3.16 5.65 1.52
C ARG A 40 -3.85 6.73 0.69
N VAL A 41 -5.15 6.92 0.92
CA VAL A 41 -5.92 8.01 0.33
C VAL A 41 -6.74 8.75 1.39
N GLY A 42 -6.46 10.04 1.56
CA GLY A 42 -7.16 10.95 2.48
C GLY A 42 -8.37 11.64 1.84
N TRP A 43 -9.26 10.88 1.19
CA TRP A 43 -10.37 11.44 0.41
C TRP A 43 -11.57 11.82 1.25
N SER A 44 -12.23 12.95 0.99
CA SER A 44 -13.51 13.32 1.59
C SER A 44 -14.74 12.83 0.83
N GLY A 45 -15.89 12.78 1.51
CA GLY A 45 -17.17 12.37 0.93
C GLY A 45 -17.34 10.86 0.83
N ARG A 46 -18.31 10.42 0.03
CA ARG A 46 -18.62 9.01 -0.16
C ARG A 46 -17.52 8.33 -0.97
N VAL A 47 -17.01 7.22 -0.46
CA VAL A 47 -16.15 6.30 -1.20
C VAL A 47 -16.87 4.96 -1.24
N ASP A 48 -16.92 4.37 -2.42
CA ASP A 48 -17.55 3.07 -2.65
C ASP A 48 -16.93 2.39 -3.86
N VAL A 49 -17.09 1.07 -3.94
CA VAL A 49 -16.76 0.29 -5.12
C VAL A 49 -18.07 -0.19 -5.72
N GLN A 50 -18.31 0.14 -6.98
CA GLN A 50 -19.50 -0.26 -7.73
C GLN A 50 -19.06 -0.81 -9.08
N ASP A 51 -19.55 -2.00 -9.43
CA ASP A 51 -19.19 -2.71 -10.67
C ASP A 51 -17.68 -2.87 -10.87
N GLY A 52 -16.95 -3.13 -9.77
CA GLY A 52 -15.49 -3.26 -9.78
C GLY A 52 -14.73 -1.93 -9.91
N LEU A 53 -15.42 -0.79 -9.90
CA LEU A 53 -14.80 0.53 -10.03
C LEU A 53 -14.81 1.28 -8.71
N LEU A 54 -13.63 1.72 -8.26
CA LEU A 54 -13.50 2.61 -7.12
C LEU A 54 -14.02 4.00 -7.47
N ARG A 55 -14.98 4.49 -6.70
CA ARG A 55 -15.60 5.81 -6.86
C ARG A 55 -15.40 6.66 -5.62
N GLN A 56 -15.26 7.96 -5.85
CA GLN A 56 -15.33 8.99 -4.82
C GLN A 56 -16.34 10.05 -5.26
N ASN A 57 -17.41 10.21 -4.49
CA ASN A 57 -18.53 11.09 -4.81
C ASN A 57 -19.03 10.86 -6.26
N GLY A 58 -19.20 9.58 -6.63
CA GLY A 58 -19.68 9.14 -7.95
C GLY A 58 -18.64 9.15 -9.08
N ARG A 59 -17.48 9.81 -8.90
CA ARG A 59 -16.41 9.86 -9.92
C ARG A 59 -15.44 8.70 -9.77
N THR A 60 -15.10 8.04 -10.87
CA THR A 60 -14.14 6.93 -10.86
C THR A 60 -12.73 7.40 -10.49
N ARG A 61 -11.95 6.49 -9.90
CA ARG A 61 -10.59 6.72 -9.43
C ARG A 61 -9.63 5.71 -10.07
N ASP A 62 -9.84 5.41 -11.35
CA ASP A 62 -9.14 4.37 -12.11
C ASP A 62 -7.63 4.57 -12.11
N LYS A 63 -7.15 5.83 -12.16
CA LYS A 63 -5.72 6.12 -12.04
C LYS A 63 -5.13 5.61 -10.72
N VAL A 64 -5.86 5.73 -9.62
CA VAL A 64 -5.38 5.31 -8.29
C VAL A 64 -5.31 3.78 -8.23
N ILE A 65 -6.28 3.09 -8.83
CA ILE A 65 -6.27 1.63 -8.98
C ILE A 65 -5.08 1.18 -9.84
N GLY A 66 -4.95 1.75 -11.05
CA GLY A 66 -3.86 1.42 -11.96
C GLY A 66 -2.46 1.68 -11.38
N ASP A 67 -2.26 2.83 -10.72
CA ASP A 67 -1.01 3.13 -10.03
C ASP A 67 -0.77 2.11 -8.89
N ALA A 68 -1.80 1.58 -8.23
CA ALA A 68 -1.65 0.65 -7.09
C ALA A 68 -1.21 -0.73 -7.57
N ALA A 69 -1.87 -1.24 -8.62
CA ALA A 69 -1.49 -2.47 -9.28
C ALA A 69 -0.06 -2.40 -9.85
N GLU A 70 0.34 -1.26 -10.44
CA GLU A 70 1.71 -1.08 -10.92
C GLU A 70 2.75 -1.05 -9.79
N ALA A 71 2.45 -0.39 -8.68
CA ALA A 71 3.34 -0.40 -7.51
C ALA A 71 3.51 -1.82 -6.94
N ALA A 72 2.42 -2.59 -6.87
CA ALA A 72 2.47 -3.98 -6.42
C ALA A 72 3.32 -4.85 -7.34
N ARG A 73 3.15 -4.75 -8.67
CA ARG A 73 4.00 -5.47 -9.65
C ARG A 73 5.48 -5.10 -9.51
N ALA A 74 5.80 -3.82 -9.39
CA ALA A 74 7.18 -3.36 -9.24
C ALA A 74 7.83 -3.90 -7.94
N VAL A 75 7.07 -3.98 -6.85
CA VAL A 75 7.53 -4.56 -5.58
C VAL A 75 7.68 -6.08 -5.67
N ALA A 76 6.73 -6.77 -6.32
CA ALA A 76 6.81 -8.20 -6.57
C ALA A 76 8.11 -8.56 -7.33
N GLU A 77 8.40 -7.85 -8.41
CA GLU A 77 9.65 -8.01 -9.19
C GLU A 77 10.89 -7.74 -8.32
N ALA A 78 10.92 -6.63 -7.58
CA ALA A 78 12.04 -6.27 -6.72
C ALA A 78 12.31 -7.33 -5.63
N MET A 79 11.26 -8.00 -5.15
CA MET A 79 11.38 -9.05 -4.14
C MET A 79 11.60 -10.45 -4.74
N GLY A 80 11.83 -10.56 -6.06
CA GLY A 80 12.16 -11.81 -6.74
C GLY A 80 10.97 -12.59 -7.26
N GLY A 81 9.90 -11.92 -7.63
CA GLY A 81 8.71 -12.52 -8.23
C GLY A 81 7.70 -13.08 -7.23
N VAL A 82 7.81 -12.76 -5.94
CA VAL A 82 6.76 -13.08 -4.97
C VAL A 82 5.51 -12.25 -5.28
N GLU A 83 4.34 -12.88 -5.33
CA GLU A 83 3.10 -12.14 -5.58
C GLU A 83 2.85 -11.10 -4.48
N ALA A 84 2.48 -9.90 -4.90
CA ALA A 84 2.20 -8.78 -4.01
C ALA A 84 0.78 -8.27 -4.26
N THR A 85 -0.03 -8.21 -3.21
CA THR A 85 -1.41 -7.71 -3.28
C THR A 85 -1.40 -6.19 -3.21
N ALA A 86 -2.01 -5.54 -4.20
CA ALA A 86 -2.23 -4.10 -4.18
C ALA A 86 -3.37 -3.73 -3.23
N VAL A 87 -3.17 -2.73 -2.38
CA VAL A 87 -4.17 -2.23 -1.44
C VAL A 87 -4.29 -0.71 -1.55
N VAL A 88 -5.52 -0.20 -1.72
CA VAL A 88 -5.87 1.21 -1.52
C VAL A 88 -6.59 1.32 -0.18
N CYS A 89 -5.92 1.93 0.79
CA CYS A 89 -6.44 2.14 2.13
C CYS A 89 -7.01 3.55 2.26
N VAL A 90 -8.32 3.65 2.48
CA VAL A 90 -8.96 4.94 2.76
C VAL A 90 -8.66 5.31 4.22
N GLU A 91 -8.11 6.50 4.47
CA GLU A 91 -7.59 6.83 5.81
C GLU A 91 -8.67 6.92 6.89
N ARG A 92 -9.91 7.24 6.50
CA ARG A 92 -11.05 7.20 7.43
C ARG A 92 -11.51 5.76 7.63
N ASP A 93 -11.88 5.44 8.85
CA ASP A 93 -12.53 4.17 9.11
C ASP A 93 -13.98 4.22 8.65
N GLU A 94 -14.27 3.43 7.61
CA GLU A 94 -15.58 3.30 6.99
C GLU A 94 -15.78 1.82 6.60
N PRO A 95 -17.02 1.33 6.46
CA PRO A 95 -17.29 -0.09 6.23
C PRO A 95 -17.03 -0.48 4.76
N ILE A 96 -15.82 -0.20 4.26
CA ILE A 96 -15.36 -0.56 2.93
C ILE A 96 -14.34 -1.69 3.02
N GLU A 97 -14.60 -2.74 2.26
CA GLU A 97 -13.75 -3.92 2.09
C GLU A 97 -14.20 -4.61 0.80
N ALA A 98 -13.67 -4.18 -0.34
CA ALA A 98 -14.12 -4.61 -1.66
C ALA A 98 -12.96 -4.60 -2.67
N TRP A 99 -13.11 -5.33 -3.76
CA TRP A 99 -12.13 -5.38 -4.84
C TRP A 99 -12.52 -4.43 -5.97
N ALA A 100 -11.59 -3.58 -6.39
CA ALA A 100 -11.68 -2.82 -7.63
C ALA A 100 -10.60 -3.35 -8.58
N ASP A 101 -11.04 -4.02 -9.65
CA ASP A 101 -10.20 -4.93 -10.43
C ASP A 101 -9.43 -5.93 -9.53
N ASP A 102 -8.10 -5.92 -9.57
CA ASP A 102 -7.17 -6.72 -8.77
C ASP A 102 -6.63 -5.99 -7.53
N VAL A 103 -7.26 -4.88 -7.14
CA VAL A 103 -6.82 -4.03 -6.03
C VAL A 103 -7.83 -4.09 -4.89
N LEU A 104 -7.37 -4.48 -3.69
CA LEU A 104 -8.20 -4.42 -2.49
C LEU A 104 -8.39 -2.97 -2.04
N VAL A 105 -9.63 -2.55 -1.86
CA VAL A 105 -10.00 -1.26 -1.27
C VAL A 105 -10.59 -1.51 0.11
N CYS A 106 -9.96 -0.94 1.15
CA CYS A 106 -10.43 -1.13 2.52
C CYS A 106 -10.10 0.06 3.43
N SER A 107 -10.65 0.03 4.65
CA SER A 107 -10.24 0.95 5.72
C SER A 107 -9.07 0.38 6.55
N PRO A 108 -8.45 1.17 7.46
CA PRO A 108 -7.31 0.72 8.24
C PRO A 108 -7.67 -0.43 9.20
N SER A 109 -8.84 -0.36 9.85
CA SER A 109 -9.32 -1.40 10.76
C SER A 109 -9.60 -2.70 10.02
N LYS A 110 -10.19 -2.61 8.82
CA LYS A 110 -10.42 -3.76 7.94
C LYS A 110 -9.12 -4.39 7.46
N LEU A 111 -8.14 -3.57 7.08
CA LEU A 111 -6.83 -4.05 6.67
C LEU A 111 -6.13 -4.83 7.79
N VAL A 112 -6.12 -4.29 9.02
CA VAL A 112 -5.49 -4.97 10.17
C VAL A 112 -6.22 -6.28 10.48
N ALA A 113 -7.55 -6.30 10.45
CA ALA A 113 -8.33 -7.50 10.68
C ALA A 113 -8.04 -8.58 9.62
N LEU A 114 -8.00 -8.18 8.33
CA LEU A 114 -7.67 -9.06 7.22
C LEU A 114 -6.29 -9.68 7.42
N LEU A 115 -5.24 -8.86 7.56
CA LEU A 115 -3.86 -9.33 7.71
C LEU A 115 -3.70 -10.24 8.93
N ALA A 116 -4.41 -9.96 10.02
CA ALA A 116 -4.37 -10.80 11.22
C ALA A 116 -5.10 -12.15 11.08
N SER A 117 -5.94 -12.31 10.05
CA SER A 117 -6.74 -13.52 9.78
C SER A 117 -6.19 -14.41 8.66
N LEU A 118 -5.20 -13.93 7.92
CA LEU A 118 -4.62 -14.67 6.80
C LEU A 118 -3.89 -15.94 7.29
N PRO A 119 -4.00 -17.06 6.57
CA PRO A 119 -3.23 -18.25 6.86
C PRO A 119 -1.73 -17.99 6.68
N GLU A 120 -0.92 -18.62 7.52
CA GLU A 120 0.54 -18.58 7.42
C GLU A 120 1.00 -19.48 6.27
N THR A 121 1.20 -18.89 5.09
CA THR A 121 1.56 -19.60 3.84
C THR A 121 3.04 -19.40 3.48
N MET A 122 3.67 -18.34 3.97
CA MET A 122 5.11 -18.11 3.85
C MET A 122 5.82 -18.55 5.13
N ASP A 123 6.89 -19.34 4.98
CA ASP A 123 7.74 -19.72 6.10
C ASP A 123 8.65 -18.54 6.55
N GLU A 124 9.12 -18.62 7.79
CA GLU A 124 9.96 -17.58 8.41
C GLU A 124 11.26 -17.34 7.61
N ALA A 125 11.83 -18.38 7.01
CA ALA A 125 13.04 -18.29 6.18
C ALA A 125 12.81 -17.47 4.89
N THR A 126 11.61 -17.58 4.31
CA THR A 126 11.21 -16.80 3.13
C THR A 126 10.96 -15.34 3.53
N VAL A 127 10.30 -15.09 4.66
CA VAL A 127 10.11 -13.73 5.20
C VAL A 127 11.46 -13.06 5.45
N ALA A 128 12.40 -13.73 6.11
CA ALA A 128 13.75 -13.22 6.37
C ALA A 128 14.53 -12.96 5.07
N ARG A 129 14.36 -13.79 4.03
CA ARG A 129 14.98 -13.57 2.72
C ARG A 129 14.46 -12.31 2.02
N HIS A 130 13.17 -12.01 2.14
CA HIS A 130 12.59 -10.80 1.57
C HIS A 130 13.00 -9.54 2.32
N GLU A 131 13.21 -9.62 3.62
CA GLU A 131 13.78 -8.51 4.40
C GLU A 131 15.13 -8.05 3.82
N HIS A 132 16.03 -9.00 3.51
CA HIS A 132 17.33 -8.73 2.89
C HIS A 132 17.24 -8.18 1.46
N ARG A 133 16.15 -8.44 0.74
CA ARG A 133 15.91 -7.98 -0.63
C ARG A 133 15.00 -6.74 -0.67
N SER A 134 14.61 -6.21 0.48
CA SER A 134 13.61 -5.15 0.55
C SER A 134 14.09 -3.88 -0.16
N PRO A 135 13.22 -3.20 -0.93
CA PRO A 135 13.58 -1.97 -1.65
C PRO A 135 14.01 -0.80 -0.75
N THR A 136 13.94 -0.94 0.57
CA THR A 136 14.41 0.02 1.58
C THR A 136 15.94 0.19 1.60
N THR A 137 16.72 -0.75 1.04
CA THR A 137 18.18 -0.60 0.93
C THR A 137 18.62 0.36 -0.18
N LEU A 138 17.69 0.83 -1.00
CA LEU A 138 17.94 1.95 -1.90
C LEU A 138 17.88 3.25 -1.09
N PRO A 139 18.88 4.15 -1.21
CA PRO A 139 18.90 5.37 -0.41
C PRO A 139 17.57 6.11 -0.57
N PRO A 140 17.00 6.66 0.52
CA PRO A 140 15.82 7.50 0.40
C PRO A 140 16.13 8.57 -0.65
N SER A 141 15.20 8.80 -1.58
CA SER A 141 15.29 9.93 -2.49
C SER A 141 15.63 11.16 -1.64
N ALA A 142 16.85 11.70 -1.78
CA ALA A 142 17.41 12.76 -0.96
C ALA A 142 16.79 14.13 -1.29
N VAL A 143 15.46 14.19 -1.31
CA VAL A 143 14.68 15.39 -1.57
C VAL A 143 13.55 15.44 -0.55
N PRO A 144 13.61 16.34 0.44
CA PRO A 144 12.49 16.59 1.33
C PRO A 144 11.21 16.88 0.52
N ARG A 145 10.07 16.30 0.90
CA ARG A 145 8.73 16.61 0.33
C ARG A 145 8.25 18.03 0.69
N SER A 146 9.15 18.99 0.88
CA SER A 146 8.86 20.38 1.25
C SER A 146 9.57 21.39 0.35
N MET A 147 9.44 21.26 -0.98
CA MET A 147 9.77 22.37 -1.88
C MET A 147 9.02 22.23 -3.22
N ARG A 148 7.69 22.43 -3.18
CA ARG A 148 6.99 23.17 -4.24
C ARG A 148 6.22 24.31 -3.60
N SER A 149 6.82 25.47 -3.82
CA SER A 149 6.42 26.82 -3.48
C SER A 149 5.02 27.20 -3.97
N GLY A 150 4.36 28.07 -3.20
CA GLY A 150 3.91 29.34 -3.77
C GLY A 150 2.48 29.77 -3.46
N ARG A 151 2.32 30.52 -2.34
CA ARG A 151 1.19 31.41 -1.99
C ARG A 151 -0.09 30.57 -1.79
N TRP A 152 -1.05 30.81 -0.92
CA TRP A 152 -1.66 31.97 -0.27
C TRP A 152 -1.39 31.77 1.25
N TRP A 153 -1.50 32.69 2.22
CA TRP A 153 -2.67 33.39 2.73
C TRP A 153 -2.18 34.72 3.32
N SER A 154 -2.96 35.77 3.09
CA SER A 154 -2.80 37.08 3.73
C SER A 154 -3.88 37.25 4.79
N ARG A 155 -3.47 37.92 5.88
CA ARG A 155 -4.22 38.43 7.04
C ARG A 155 -4.53 37.44 8.14
#